data_AF-A0A6P0VHT2-F1
#
_entry.id   AF-A0A6P0VHT2-F1
#
_cell.length_a   1.000
_cell.length_b   1.000
_cell.length_c   1.000
_cell.angle_alpha   90.00
_cell.angle_beta   90.00
_cell.angle_gamma   90.00
#
_symmetry.space_group_name_H-M   'P 1'
#
loop_
_entity.id
_entity.type
_entity.pdbx_description
1 polymer ?
#
loop_
_entity_poly.entity_id
_entity_poly.type
_entity_poly.pdbx_seq_one_letter_code
_entity_poly.pdbx_strand_id
1 'polypeptide(L)' 'MPELIIIIAAVIVSWLVFTWLIKVVKASIATAIIVTIIVLLLQLLFGVEPSELWQQITQLPQTIWQLVDGK' A
#
# COMPACT_ATOMS: atom_id res chain seq x y z
N MET A 1 41.81 10.38 -0.40
CA MET A 1 41.74 9.08 -1.12
C MET A 1 40.47 8.31 -0.74
N PRO A 2 40.14 8.08 0.55
CA PRO A 2 38.89 7.41 0.92
C PRO A 2 37.62 8.23 0.64
N GLU A 3 37.67 9.57 0.64
CA GLU A 3 36.46 10.38 0.36
C GLU A 3 35.88 10.13 -1.03
N LEU A 4 36.72 9.94 -2.06
CA LEU A 4 36.25 9.68 -3.42
C LEU A 4 35.49 8.35 -3.51
N ILE A 5 35.94 7.33 -2.79
CA ILE A 5 35.28 6.02 -2.74
C ILE A 5 33.91 6.14 -2.08
N ILE A 6 33.82 6.89 -0.97
CA ILE A 6 32.56 7.14 -0.27
C ILE A 6 31.57 7.91 -1.15
N ILE A 7 32.04 8.94 -1.87
CA ILE A 7 31.20 9.73 -2.78
C ILE A 7 30.65 8.84 -3.90
N ILE A 8 31.51 8.02 -4.53
CA ILE A 8 31.09 7.11 -5.60
C ILE A 8 30.06 6.08 -5.06
N ALA A 9 30.32 5.48 -3.90
CA ALA A 9 29.40 4.55 -3.27
C ALA A 9 28.04 5.22 -2.94
N ALA A 10 28.05 6.43 -2.40
CA ALA A 10 26.84 7.19 -2.09
C ALA A 10 26.01 7.50 -3.35
N VAL A 11 26.66 7.87 -4.47
CA VAL A 11 25.98 8.11 -5.75
C VAL A 11 25.33 6.82 -6.28
N ILE A 12 26.04 5.69 -6.22
CA ILE A 12 25.50 4.39 -6.66
C ILE A 12 24.29 3.99 -5.81
N VAL A 13 24.40 4.08 -4.48
CA VAL A 13 23.29 3.74 -3.57
C VAL A 13 22.11 4.67 -3.78
N SER A 14 22.34 5.97 -3.88
CA SER A 14 21.28 6.96 -4.14
C SER A 14 20.57 6.67 -5.46
N TRP A 15 21.32 6.36 -6.53
CA TRP A 15 20.76 5.98 -7.82
C TRP A 15 19.92 4.69 -7.73
N LEU A 16 20.39 3.69 -7.00
CA LEU A 16 19.66 2.44 -6.79
C LEU A 16 18.34 2.68 -6.05
N VAL A 17 18.36 3.45 -4.96
CA VAL A 17 17.16 3.81 -4.20
C VAL A 17 16.20 4.62 -5.07
N PHE A 18 16.71 5.57 -5.86
CA PHE A 18 15.89 6.39 -6.75
C PHE A 18 15.19 5.53 -7.81
N THR A 19 15.92 4.64 -8.48
CA THR A 19 15.33 3.75 -9.49
C THR A 19 14.31 2.78 -8.88
N TRP A 20 14.55 2.28 -7.67
CA TRP A 20 13.58 1.48 -6.94
C TRP A 20 12.33 2.29 -6.58
N LEU A 21 12.49 3.53 -6.09
CA LEU A 21 11.37 4.40 -5.73
C LEU A 21 10.45 4.65 -6.93
N ILE A 22 11.00 4.90 -8.12
CA ILE A 22 10.21 5.06 -9.34
C ILE A 22 9.39 3.80 -9.65
N LYS A 23 9.95 2.60 -9.44
CA LYS A 23 9.21 1.34 -9.61
C LYS A 23 8.09 1.21 -8.57
N VAL A 24 8.35 1.54 -7.31
CA VAL A 24 7.33 1.51 -6.25
C VAL A 24 6.21 2.48 -6.55
N VAL A 25 6.51 3.73 -6.93
CA VAL A 25 5.48 4.72 -7.28
C VAL A 25 4.60 4.22 -8.43
N LYS A 26 5.20 3.66 -9.49
CA LYS A 26 4.45 3.06 -10.60
C LYS A 26 3.55 1.91 -10.13
N ALA A 27 4.07 1.04 -9.28
CA ALA A 27 3.29 -0.06 -8.69
C ALA A 27 2.15 0.47 -7.82
N SER A 28 2.39 1.46 -6.96
CA SER A 28 1.38 2.08 -6.11
C SER A 28 0.27 2.74 -6.93
N ILE A 29 0.58 3.42 -8.03
CA ILE A 29 -0.42 4.01 -8.94
C ILE A 29 -1.27 2.90 -9.57
N ALA A 30 -0.64 1.84 -10.09
CA ALA A 30 -1.35 0.72 -10.68
C ALA A 30 -2.29 0.04 -9.66
N THR A 31 -1.79 -0.20 -8.44
CA THR A 31 -2.59 -0.75 -7.34
C THR A 31 -3.74 0.17 -6.97
N ALA A 32 -3.52 1.49 -6.85
CA ALA A 32 -4.57 2.45 -6.55
C ALA A 32 -5.69 2.42 -7.60
N ILE A 33 -5.36 2.37 -8.89
CA ILE A 33 -6.35 2.26 -9.98
C ILE A 33 -7.15 0.95 -9.85
N ILE A 34 -6.47 -0.18 -9.62
CA ILE A 34 -7.14 -1.47 -9.42
C ILE A 34 -8.08 -1.41 -8.22
N VAL A 35 -7.63 -0.87 -7.10
CA VAL A 35 -8.45 -0.70 -5.89
C VAL A 35 -9.67 0.16 -6.21
N THR A 36 -9.51 1.29 -6.91
CA THR A 36 -10.64 2.12 -7.34
C THR A 36 -11.63 1.34 -8.20
N ILE A 37 -11.16 0.55 -9.17
CA ILE A 37 -12.03 -0.28 -10.01
C ILE A 37 -12.79 -1.30 -9.15
N ILE A 38 -12.10 -2.01 -8.25
CA ILE A 38 -12.73 -2.98 -7.35
C ILE A 38 -13.81 -2.31 -6.50
N VAL A 39 -13.49 -1.17 -5.89
CA VAL A 39 -14.43 -0.42 -5.04
C VAL A 39 -15.64 0.07 -5.86
N LEU A 40 -15.42 0.57 -7.07
CA LEU A 40 -16.52 0.98 -7.96
C LEU A 40 -17.41 -0.20 -8.34
N LEU A 41 -16.83 -1.36 -8.66
CA LEU A 41 -17.60 -2.56 -8.94
C LEU A 41 -18.39 -3.00 -7.72
N LEU A 42 -17.81 -2.95 -6.52
CA LEU A 42 -18.52 -3.25 -5.28
C LEU A 42 -19.70 -2.29 -5.06
N GLN A 43 -19.50 -0.99 -5.30
CA GLN A 43 -20.56 0.01 -5.20
C GLN A 43 -21.68 -0.22 -6.21
N LEU A 44 -21.35 -0.55 -7.46
CA LEU A 44 -22.34 -0.79 -8.51
C LEU A 44 -23.10 -2.10 -8.33
N LEU A 45 -22.44 -3.17 -7.88
CA LEU A 45 -23.03 -4.51 -7.75
C LEU A 45 -23.74 -4.73 -6.42
N PHE A 46 -23.19 -4.19 -5.32
CA PHE A 46 -23.68 -4.43 -3.96
C PHE A 46 -24.24 -3.17 -3.30
N GLY A 47 -24.10 -1.99 -3.90
CA GLY A 47 -24.58 -0.73 -3.33
C GLY A 47 -23.77 -0.21 -2.15
N VAL A 48 -22.62 -0.81 -1.84
CA VAL A 48 -21.80 -0.50 -0.66
C VAL A 48 -20.90 0.71 -0.92
N GLU A 49 -20.90 1.67 -0.01
CA GLU A 49 -20.01 2.83 -0.13
C GLU A 49 -18.56 2.51 0.26
N PRO A 50 -17.57 3.19 -0.36
CA PRO A 50 -16.15 3.01 -0.01
C PRO A 50 -15.85 3.28 1.48
N SER A 51 -16.57 4.21 2.08
CA SER A 51 -16.48 4.60 3.49
C SER A 51 -16.92 3.48 4.43
N GLU A 52 -17.96 2.73 4.06
CA GLU A 52 -18.47 1.57 4.81
C GLU A 52 -17.49 0.40 4.76
N LEU A 53 -16.85 0.16 3.60
CA LEU A 53 -15.78 -0.84 3.48
C LEU A 53 -14.62 -0.51 4.42
N TRP A 54 -14.21 0.76 4.48
CA TRP A 54 -13.14 1.19 5.37
C TRP A 54 -13.51 0.97 6.85
N GLN A 55 -14.73 1.35 7.25
CA GLN A 55 -15.21 1.10 8.60
C GLN A 55 -15.20 -0.39 8.94
N GLN A 56 -15.73 -1.24 8.05
CA GLN A 56 -15.71 -2.69 8.24
C GLN A 56 -14.28 -3.22 8.40
N ILE A 57 -13.34 -2.79 7.56
CA ILE A 57 -11.92 -3.19 7.66
C ILE A 57 -11.33 -2.79 9.02
N THR A 58 -11.63 -1.60 9.53
CA THR A 58 -11.13 -1.17 10.86
C THR A 58 -11.76 -1.92 12.03
N GLN A 59 -12.98 -2.44 11.85
CA GLN A 59 -13.71 -3.19 12.86
C GLN A 59 -13.41 -4.70 12.80
N LEU A 60 -12.96 -5.22 11.64
CA LEU A 60 -12.61 -6.63 11.46
C LEU A 60 -11.66 -7.18 12.54
N PRO A 61 -10.56 -6.48 12.92
CA PRO A 61 -9.69 -6.95 14.00
C PRO A 61 -10.47 -7.14 15.31
N GLN A 62 -11.34 -6.21 15.68
CA GLN A 62 -12.15 -6.31 16.90
C GLN A 62 -13.14 -7.48 16.82
N THR A 63 -13.79 -7.67 15.68
CA THR A 63 -14.70 -8.80 15.46
C THR A 63 -13.96 -10.13 15.56
N ILE A 64 -12.76 -10.23 14.99
CA ILE A 64 -11.91 -11.43 15.08
C ILE A 64 -11.45 -11.65 16.52
N TRP A 65 -11.01 -10.60 17.23
CA TRP A 65 -10.64 -10.70 18.64
C TRP A 65 -11.83 -11.14 19.49
N GLN A 66 -13.04 -10.63 19.28
CA GLN A 66 -14.24 -11.08 20.01
C GLN A 66 -14.63 -12.53 19.70
N LEU A 67 -14.41 -13.00 18.46
CA LEU A 67 -14.60 -14.40 18.07
C LEU A 67 -13.54 -15.35 18.66
N VAL A 68 -12.35 -14.83 18.98
CA VAL A 68 -11.21 -15.61 19.50
C VAL A 68 -11.12 -15.55 21.05
N ASP A 69 -11.41 -14.40 21.67
CA ASP A 69 -11.45 -14.21 23.14
C ASP A 69 -12.83 -14.51 23.75
N GLY A 70 -13.88 -14.59 22.93
CA GLY A 70 -15.17 -15.13 23.34
C GLY A 70 -15.05 -16.64 23.53
N LYS A 71 -15.31 -17.13 24.74
CA LYS A 71 -15.44 -18.57 25.06
C LYS A 71 -16.27 -19.34 24.03
#